data_AF-A0A820IN50-F1
#
_entry.id   AF-A0A820IN50-F1
#
_cell.length_a   1.000
_cell.length_b   1.000
_cell.length_c   1.000
_cell.angle_alpha   90.00
_cell.angle_beta   90.00
_cell.angle_gamma   90.00
#
_symmetry.space_group_name_H-M   'P 1'
#
loop_
_entity.id
_entity.type
_entity.pdbx_description
1 polymer ?
#
loop_
_entity_poly.entity_id
_entity_poly.type
_entity_poly.pdbx_seq_one_letter_code
_entity_poly.pdbx_strand_id
1 'polypeptide(L)'
;SQEPPPATTTTATLILDSKNQSISPFISKVRLVELPTSSYPRLTEFVKRLKTLKTLREYNEILVEFVDRLILFQNYIDDCITILVQHILNATDPLIQIAFINTLITVEQQYPKSSVIHTNQLLELGEQTKSIKVASALLSYFSILPASLFLDKNAFVRFAIQYSSNIHVRVQLCAFKLLGTLARATDLELSLKSSIVNKLLQAIDHDDARVRAESLRTIV
;
A
#
# COMPACT_ATOMS: atom_id res chain seq x y z
N SER A 1 -64.04 -5.88 23.80
CA SER A 1 -62.72 -6.23 24.34
C SER A 1 -62.14 -7.39 23.57
N GLN A 2 -61.09 -7.15 22.79
CA GLN A 2 -59.92 -8.02 22.62
C GLN A 2 -58.89 -7.23 21.78
N GLU A 3 -57.73 -7.04 22.39
CA GLU A 3 -56.61 -6.23 21.91
C GLU A 3 -55.91 -6.85 20.68
N PRO A 4 -55.23 -6.02 19.85
CA PRO A 4 -54.54 -6.48 18.66
C PRO A 4 -53.30 -7.34 18.99
N PRO A 5 -52.92 -8.28 18.09
CA PRO A 5 -51.76 -9.15 18.31
C PRO A 5 -50.44 -8.34 18.29
N PRO A 6 -49.45 -8.75 19.11
CA PRO A 6 -48.23 -7.97 19.31
C PRO A 6 -47.29 -8.05 18.09
N ALA A 7 -46.61 -6.94 17.82
CA ALA A 7 -45.56 -6.84 16.83
C ALA A 7 -44.36 -7.72 17.20
N THR A 8 -43.95 -8.59 16.30
CA THR A 8 -42.69 -9.36 16.39
C THR A 8 -41.51 -8.44 16.10
N THR A 9 -40.92 -7.88 17.16
CA THR A 9 -39.60 -7.26 17.13
C THR A 9 -38.55 -8.37 17.06
N THR A 10 -37.91 -8.55 15.91
CA THR A 10 -36.72 -9.42 15.80
C THR A 10 -35.53 -8.67 16.42
N THR A 11 -35.35 -8.83 17.73
CA THR A 11 -34.13 -8.45 18.42
C THR A 11 -33.03 -9.41 17.99
N ALA A 12 -32.09 -8.92 17.19
CA ALA A 12 -30.84 -9.64 16.93
C ALA A 12 -30.03 -9.66 18.23
N THR A 13 -30.11 -10.78 18.95
CA THR A 13 -29.27 -11.08 20.10
C THR A 13 -27.84 -11.24 19.62
N LEU A 14 -26.97 -10.29 19.98
CA LEU A 14 -25.54 -10.32 19.76
C LEU A 14 -24.93 -11.39 20.67
N ILE A 15 -24.76 -12.61 20.15
CA ILE A 15 -23.96 -13.64 20.81
C ILE A 15 -22.49 -13.32 20.52
N LEU A 16 -21.84 -12.66 21.48
CA LEU A 16 -20.39 -12.54 21.55
C LEU A 16 -19.84 -13.88 22.04
N ASP A 17 -19.41 -14.74 21.11
CA ASP A 17 -18.58 -15.88 21.46
C ASP A 17 -17.13 -15.40 21.63
N SER A 18 -16.81 -15.11 22.88
CA SER A 18 -15.48 -14.76 23.35
C SER A 18 -14.59 -15.99 23.36
N LYS A 19 -13.85 -16.25 22.28
CA LYS A 19 -12.61 -17.08 22.24
C LYS A 19 -11.92 -17.06 20.87
N ASN A 20 -11.29 -15.95 20.53
CA ASN A 20 -9.89 -15.94 20.07
C ASN A 20 -9.41 -14.49 19.92
N GLN A 21 -8.80 -14.03 21.00
CA GLN A 21 -8.02 -12.82 21.05
C GLN A 21 -6.71 -13.03 20.29
N SER A 22 -6.50 -12.27 19.22
CA SER A 22 -5.21 -11.63 18.94
C SER A 22 -5.42 -10.51 17.92
N ILE A 23 -5.97 -9.40 18.40
CA ILE A 23 -5.74 -8.12 17.74
C ILE A 23 -4.22 -7.90 17.83
N SER A 24 -3.53 -8.02 16.69
CA SER A 24 -2.08 -7.86 16.59
C SER A 24 -1.64 -6.55 17.26
N PRO A 25 -0.72 -6.58 18.25
CA PRO A 25 -0.27 -5.40 18.98
C PRO A 25 0.83 -4.60 18.24
N PHE A 26 1.09 -4.86 16.95
CA PHE A 26 2.32 -4.41 16.30
C PHE A 26 2.31 -3.07 15.57
N ILE A 27 1.18 -2.35 15.47
CA ILE A 27 1.24 -0.90 15.24
C ILE A 27 1.50 -0.20 16.59
N SER A 28 2.59 -0.61 17.23
CA SER A 28 3.17 0.10 18.35
C SER A 28 3.68 1.43 17.80
N LYS A 29 3.08 2.54 18.25
CA LYS A 29 3.44 3.95 17.95
C LYS A 29 4.78 4.07 17.23
N VAL A 30 4.74 4.18 15.90
CA VAL A 30 5.93 4.47 15.10
C VAL A 30 6.35 5.89 15.43
N ARG A 31 7.26 6.04 16.41
CA ARG A 31 7.86 7.33 16.73
C ARG A 31 8.62 7.78 15.49
N LEU A 32 8.32 9.00 15.03
CA LEU A 32 9.14 9.69 14.04
C LEU A 32 10.60 9.57 14.48
N VAL A 33 11.44 8.96 13.63
CA VAL A 33 12.87 8.83 13.91
C VAL A 33 13.40 10.23 14.17
N GLU A 34 13.96 10.43 15.37
CA GLU A 34 14.74 11.62 15.67
C GLU A 34 16.03 11.49 14.88
N LEU A 35 16.05 12.07 13.67
CA LEU A 35 17.28 12.19 12.91
C LEU A 35 18.30 12.95 13.76
N PRO A 36 19.54 12.45 13.90
CA PRO A 36 20.60 13.20 14.56
C PRO A 36 20.76 14.55 13.86
N THR A 37 20.47 15.62 14.60
CA THR A 37 20.36 17.01 14.11
C THR A 37 21.62 17.54 13.43
N SER A 38 22.76 16.87 13.61
CA SER A 38 24.07 17.26 13.07
C SER A 38 24.32 16.85 11.62
N SER A 39 23.56 15.90 11.07
CA SER A 39 23.96 15.24 9.81
C SER A 39 23.38 15.88 8.55
N TYR A 40 22.22 16.57 8.64
CA TYR A 40 21.69 17.32 7.50
C TYR A 40 20.62 18.37 7.89
N PRO A 41 20.96 19.69 7.89
CA PRO A 41 20.04 20.74 8.30
C PRO A 41 18.77 20.84 7.46
N ARG A 42 18.86 20.62 6.14
CA ARG A 42 17.73 20.75 5.20
C ARG A 42 16.69 19.64 5.35
N LEU A 43 17.12 18.40 5.55
CA LEU A 43 16.21 17.27 5.80
C LEU A 43 15.59 17.42 7.20
N THR A 44 16.37 17.87 8.18
CA THR A 44 15.88 18.20 9.52
C THR A 44 14.80 19.29 9.48
N GLU A 45 15.00 20.35 8.70
CA GLU A 45 14.03 21.42 8.51
C GLU A 45 12.76 20.93 7.81
N PHE A 46 12.89 20.10 6.78
CA PHE A 46 11.76 19.45 6.11
C PHE A 46 10.92 18.61 7.09
N VAL A 47 11.56 17.74 7.89
CA VAL A 47 10.88 16.94 8.91
C VAL A 47 10.21 17.82 9.97
N LYS A 48 10.86 18.91 10.39
CA LYS A 48 10.25 19.88 11.32
C LYS A 48 9.00 20.52 10.73
N ARG A 49 9.04 20.95 9.46
CA ARG A 49 7.88 21.52 8.76
C ARG A 49 6.75 20.51 8.65
N LEU A 50 7.04 19.26 8.25
CA LEU A 50 6.05 18.18 8.15
C LEU A 50 5.27 17.96 9.45
N LYS A 51 5.94 18.01 10.61
CA LYS A 51 5.29 17.86 11.94
C LYS A 51 4.27 18.95 12.27
N THR A 52 4.30 20.09 11.58
CA THR A 52 3.42 21.24 11.87
C THR A 52 2.17 21.31 10.99
N LEU A 53 2.10 20.48 9.93
CA LEU A 53 1.06 20.57 8.91
C LEU A 53 -0.25 19.94 9.39
N LYS A 54 -1.37 20.55 9.01
CA LYS A 54 -2.71 20.12 9.43
C LYS A 54 -3.64 19.82 8.27
N THR A 55 -3.34 20.33 7.08
CA THR A 55 -4.24 20.23 5.91
C THR A 55 -3.58 19.49 4.75
N LEU A 56 -4.37 18.79 3.95
CA LEU A 56 -3.89 18.11 2.74
C LEU A 56 -3.17 19.07 1.78
N ARG A 57 -3.63 20.32 1.68
CA ARG A 57 -3.00 21.34 0.84
C ARG A 57 -1.56 21.62 1.28
N GLU A 58 -1.35 21.86 2.57
CA GLU A 58 -0.02 22.10 3.14
C GLU A 58 0.91 20.89 2.91
N TYR A 59 0.40 19.67 3.07
CA TYR A 59 1.15 18.46 2.75
C TYR A 59 1.56 18.43 1.28
N ASN A 60 0.63 18.67 0.35
CA ASN A 60 0.93 18.65 -1.08
C ASN A 60 1.97 19.72 -1.47
N GLU A 61 1.87 20.94 -0.94
CA GLU A 61 2.84 22.01 -1.22
C GLU A 61 4.25 21.62 -0.78
N ILE A 62 4.38 21.01 0.40
CA ILE A 62 5.67 20.56 0.93
C ILE A 62 6.20 19.32 0.22
N LEU A 63 5.34 18.38 -0.19
CA LEU A 63 5.75 17.20 -0.95
C LEU A 63 6.23 17.56 -2.36
N VAL A 64 5.60 18.55 -3.01
CA VAL A 64 6.09 19.08 -4.30
C VAL A 64 7.45 19.74 -4.13
N GLU A 65 7.61 20.63 -3.14
CA GLU A 65 8.91 21.25 -2.83
C GLU A 65 9.99 20.20 -2.54
N PHE A 66 9.62 19.12 -1.86
CA PHE A 66 10.51 18.01 -1.57
C PHE A 66 10.97 17.27 -2.83
N VAL A 67 10.04 16.94 -3.73
CA VAL A 67 10.37 16.28 -5.00
C VAL A 67 11.26 17.16 -5.87
N ASP A 68 10.95 18.46 -5.99
CA ASP A 68 11.77 19.43 -6.74
C ASP A 68 13.20 19.54 -6.20
N ARG A 69 13.37 19.25 -4.91
CA ARG A 69 14.66 19.32 -4.21
C ARG A 69 15.28 17.96 -3.92
N LEU A 70 14.75 16.89 -4.51
CA LEU A 70 15.19 15.52 -4.21
C LEU A 70 16.68 15.30 -4.52
N ILE A 71 17.21 15.99 -5.53
CA ILE A 71 18.64 15.99 -5.87
C ILE A 71 19.55 16.42 -4.71
N LEU A 72 19.05 17.29 -3.83
CA LEU A 72 19.78 17.72 -2.64
C LEU A 72 19.84 16.63 -1.56
N PHE A 73 19.08 15.54 -1.70
CA PHE A 73 19.01 14.44 -0.75
C PHE A 73 19.53 13.12 -1.31
N GLN A 74 20.23 13.12 -2.45
CA GLN A 74 20.68 11.90 -3.14
C GLN A 74 21.48 10.92 -2.26
N ASN A 75 22.22 11.41 -1.25
CA ASN A 75 23.01 10.59 -0.34
C ASN A 75 22.21 10.09 0.88
N TYR A 76 20.94 10.47 0.98
CA TYR A 76 20.04 10.25 2.12
C TYR A 76 18.67 9.75 1.64
N ILE A 77 18.61 9.09 0.48
CA ILE A 77 17.36 8.62 -0.12
C ILE A 77 16.67 7.59 0.80
N ASP A 78 17.43 6.70 1.42
CA ASP A 78 16.92 5.73 2.39
C ASP A 78 16.26 6.40 3.62
N ASP A 79 16.86 7.48 4.13
CA ASP A 79 16.28 8.28 5.22
C ASP A 79 15.00 8.99 4.78
N CYS A 80 15.00 9.53 3.56
CA CYS A 80 13.81 10.16 2.97
C CYS A 80 12.66 9.17 2.83
N ILE A 81 12.94 7.96 2.32
CA ILE A 81 11.95 6.89 2.20
C ILE A 81 11.43 6.50 3.59
N THR A 82 12.31 6.34 4.56
CA THR A 82 11.92 6.06 5.95
C THR A 82 10.96 7.12 6.49
N ILE A 83 11.25 8.41 6.28
CA ILE A 83 10.37 9.52 6.69
C ILE A 83 9.01 9.42 5.99
N LEU A 84 9.00 9.22 4.67
CA LEU A 84 7.76 9.12 3.89
C LEU A 84 6.90 7.96 4.38
N VAL A 85 7.49 6.78 4.59
CA VAL A 85 6.76 5.60 5.08
C VAL A 85 6.22 5.81 6.48
N GLN A 86 6.98 6.43 7.38
CA GLN A 86 6.47 6.76 8.72
C GLN A 86 5.26 7.69 8.65
N HIS A 87 5.23 8.65 7.73
CA HIS A 87 4.06 9.51 7.55
C HIS A 87 2.87 8.75 6.93
N ILE A 88 3.11 7.81 6.01
CA ILE A 88 2.06 6.94 5.47
C ILE A 88 1.41 6.12 6.61
N LEU A 89 2.23 5.48 7.44
CA LEU A 89 1.76 4.59 8.52
C LEU A 89 1.05 5.35 9.65
N ASN A 90 1.46 6.61 9.92
CA ASN A 90 0.89 7.44 10.99
C ASN A 90 -0.30 8.31 10.52
N ALA A 91 -0.47 8.52 9.23
CA ALA A 91 -1.58 9.32 8.70
C ALA A 91 -2.91 8.58 8.86
N THR A 92 -3.90 9.27 9.44
CA THR A 92 -5.28 8.77 9.56
C THR A 92 -6.14 9.11 8.35
N ASP A 93 -5.82 10.19 7.63
CA ASP A 93 -6.51 10.62 6.42
C ASP A 93 -6.01 9.81 5.21
N PRO A 94 -6.88 9.05 4.52
CA PRO A 94 -6.53 8.30 3.31
C PRO A 94 -5.95 9.18 2.18
N LEU A 95 -6.37 10.44 2.06
CA LEU A 95 -5.86 11.34 1.03
C LEU A 95 -4.41 11.75 1.30
N ILE A 96 -4.06 11.95 2.58
CA ILE A 96 -2.68 12.20 3.00
C ILE A 96 -1.84 10.94 2.74
N GLN A 97 -2.32 9.76 3.13
CA GLN A 97 -1.64 8.49 2.83
C GLN A 97 -1.33 8.37 1.32
N ILE A 98 -2.32 8.63 0.46
CA ILE A 98 -2.14 8.56 -1.01
C ILE A 98 -1.10 9.58 -1.50
N ALA A 99 -1.10 10.80 -0.99
CA ALA A 99 -0.12 11.82 -1.38
C ALA A 99 1.32 11.39 -1.06
N PHE A 100 1.55 10.84 0.13
CA PHE A 100 2.86 10.31 0.51
C PHE A 100 3.23 9.06 -0.29
N ILE A 101 2.30 8.14 -0.56
CA ILE A 101 2.58 6.96 -1.40
C ILE A 101 2.98 7.38 -2.83
N ASN A 102 2.29 8.36 -3.42
CA ASN A 102 2.65 8.88 -4.75
C ASN A 102 4.02 9.58 -4.75
N THR A 103 4.35 10.27 -3.66
CA THR A 103 5.68 10.86 -3.48
C THR A 103 6.74 9.76 -3.39
N LEU A 104 6.48 8.70 -2.64
CA LEU A 104 7.36 7.54 -2.51
C LEU A 104 7.61 6.86 -3.86
N ILE A 105 6.57 6.67 -4.68
CA ILE A 105 6.71 6.18 -6.08
C ILE A 105 7.67 7.06 -6.88
N THR A 106 7.54 8.38 -6.75
CA THR A 106 8.38 9.34 -7.47
C THR A 106 9.85 9.24 -7.04
N VAL A 107 10.10 9.08 -5.74
CA VAL A 107 11.46 8.91 -5.19
C VAL A 107 12.11 7.63 -5.73
N GLU A 108 11.41 6.49 -5.65
CA GLU A 108 11.93 5.20 -6.13
C GLU A 108 12.21 5.20 -7.64
N GLN A 109 11.37 5.87 -8.44
CA GLN A 109 11.59 5.97 -9.88
C GLN A 109 12.82 6.81 -10.23
N GLN A 110 13.11 7.85 -9.46
CA GLN A 110 14.31 8.68 -9.67
C GLN A 110 15.58 8.04 -9.09
N TYR A 111 15.45 7.25 -8.02
CA TYR A 111 16.56 6.64 -7.28
C TYR A 111 16.32 5.15 -7.00
N PRO A 112 16.34 4.27 -8.03
CA PRO A 112 15.92 2.86 -7.94
C PRO A 112 16.91 1.93 -7.19
N LYS A 113 17.81 2.49 -6.39
CA LYS A 113 18.83 1.76 -5.61
C LYS A 113 18.49 1.67 -4.12
N SER A 114 17.36 2.24 -3.69
CA SER A 114 17.02 2.30 -2.29
C SER A 114 16.65 0.93 -1.71
N SER A 115 17.05 0.74 -0.46
CA SER A 115 16.99 -0.51 0.28
C SER A 115 15.56 -0.92 0.69
N VAL A 116 15.41 -2.22 0.97
CA VAL A 116 14.21 -3.06 1.30
C VAL A 116 13.28 -2.54 2.42
N ILE A 117 13.51 -1.36 2.97
CA ILE A 117 12.97 -1.02 4.27
C ILE A 117 11.50 -0.60 4.10
N HIS A 118 10.61 -1.28 4.82
CA HIS A 118 9.18 -1.01 5.00
C HIS A 118 8.16 -1.62 4.02
N THR A 119 8.55 -2.44 3.03
CA THR A 119 7.57 -3.08 2.12
C THR A 119 6.52 -3.90 2.87
N ASN A 120 6.93 -4.70 3.86
CA ASN A 120 6.02 -5.49 4.69
C ASN A 120 5.08 -4.62 5.55
N GLN A 121 5.57 -3.53 6.13
CA GLN A 121 4.73 -2.61 6.93
C GLN A 121 3.66 -1.93 6.06
N LEU A 122 4.04 -1.56 4.83
CA LEU A 122 3.10 -1.03 3.86
C LEU A 122 2.11 -2.08 3.36
N LEU A 123 2.54 -3.35 3.26
CA LEU A 123 1.64 -4.46 2.94
C LEU A 123 0.58 -4.64 4.02
N GLU A 124 0.99 -4.67 5.30
CA GLU A 124 0.07 -4.75 6.45
C GLU A 124 -0.95 -3.59 6.43
N LEU A 125 -0.51 -2.37 6.13
CA LEU A 125 -1.41 -1.23 5.94
C LEU A 125 -2.40 -1.49 4.80
N GLY A 126 -1.94 -2.05 3.68
CA GLY A 126 -2.77 -2.40 2.52
C GLY A 126 -3.80 -3.48 2.82
N GLU A 127 -3.46 -4.49 3.61
CA GLU A 127 -4.38 -5.55 4.02
C GLU A 127 -5.45 -5.06 5.00
N GLN A 128 -5.09 -4.09 5.85
CA GLN A 128 -5.98 -3.54 6.89
C GLN A 128 -6.82 -2.34 6.42
N THR A 129 -6.39 -1.63 5.37
CA THR A 129 -7.08 -0.42 4.91
C THR A 129 -8.45 -0.74 4.32
N LYS A 130 -9.47 0.03 4.74
CA LYS A 130 -10.80 0.00 4.12
C LYS A 130 -10.87 0.88 2.86
N SER A 131 -9.83 1.66 2.59
CA SER A 131 -9.79 2.57 1.45
C SER A 131 -9.22 1.88 0.22
N ILE A 132 -10.09 1.57 -0.75
CA ILE A 132 -9.70 1.01 -2.05
C ILE A 132 -8.67 1.92 -2.75
N LYS A 133 -8.77 3.25 -2.57
CA LYS A 133 -7.82 4.20 -3.15
C LYS A 133 -6.41 4.06 -2.55
N VAL A 134 -6.31 3.83 -1.23
CA VAL A 134 -5.03 3.59 -0.56
C VAL A 134 -4.45 2.26 -1.01
N ALA A 135 -5.25 1.19 -1.03
CA ALA A 135 -4.82 -0.11 -1.55
C ALA A 135 -4.33 -0.01 -3.01
N SER A 136 -5.04 0.75 -3.86
CA SER A 136 -4.62 1.00 -5.24
C SER A 136 -3.28 1.73 -5.35
N ALA A 137 -3.03 2.71 -4.47
CA ALA A 137 -1.76 3.44 -4.45
C ALA A 137 -0.62 2.52 -3.99
N LEU A 138 -0.85 1.68 -2.98
CA LEU A 138 0.11 0.67 -2.52
C LEU A 138 0.41 -0.38 -3.60
N LEU A 139 -0.59 -0.89 -4.30
CA LEU A 139 -0.39 -1.79 -5.46
C LEU A 139 0.47 -1.12 -6.53
N SER A 140 0.22 0.17 -6.82
CA SER A 140 1.03 0.93 -7.78
C SER A 140 2.48 1.02 -7.32
N TYR A 141 2.70 1.31 -6.03
CA TYR A 141 4.02 1.35 -5.42
C TYR A 141 4.75 0.01 -5.50
N PHE A 142 4.12 -1.08 -5.06
CA PHE A 142 4.76 -2.40 -5.13
C PHE A 142 5.05 -2.83 -6.57
N SER A 143 4.21 -2.43 -7.54
CA SER A 143 4.41 -2.83 -8.94
C SER A 143 5.68 -2.27 -9.60
N ILE A 144 6.25 -1.18 -9.06
CA ILE A 144 7.50 -0.59 -9.58
C ILE A 144 8.76 -1.15 -8.91
N LEU A 145 8.61 -1.88 -7.80
CA LEU A 145 9.73 -2.42 -7.04
C LEU A 145 10.23 -3.73 -7.65
N PRO A 146 11.55 -3.99 -7.67
CA PRO A 146 12.06 -5.28 -8.09
C PRO A 146 11.64 -6.40 -7.14
N ALA A 147 11.33 -7.57 -7.70
CA ALA A 147 10.82 -8.72 -6.95
C ALA A 147 11.74 -9.18 -5.81
N SER A 148 13.04 -8.90 -5.90
CA SER A 148 14.04 -9.20 -4.88
C SER A 148 13.85 -8.43 -3.57
N LEU A 149 13.07 -7.33 -3.55
CA LEU A 149 12.83 -6.54 -2.34
C LEU A 149 11.68 -7.09 -1.48
N PHE A 150 10.93 -8.07 -1.97
CA PHE A 150 9.84 -8.68 -1.23
C PHE A 150 10.36 -9.89 -0.44
N LEU A 151 10.41 -9.73 0.89
CA LEU A 151 10.80 -10.81 1.80
C LEU A 151 9.77 -11.94 1.80
N ASP A 152 8.48 -11.61 1.89
CA ASP A 152 7.38 -12.58 1.82
C ASP A 152 6.59 -12.39 0.52
N LYS A 153 7.13 -12.90 -0.58
CA LYS A 153 6.49 -12.81 -1.91
C LYS A 153 5.10 -13.44 -1.93
N ASN A 154 4.85 -14.47 -1.12
CA ASN A 154 3.55 -15.13 -1.06
C ASN A 154 2.47 -14.19 -0.50
N ALA A 155 2.79 -13.39 0.53
CA ALA A 155 1.88 -12.39 1.07
C ALA A 155 1.52 -11.32 0.02
N PHE A 156 2.51 -10.79 -0.73
CA PHE A 156 2.23 -9.83 -1.81
C PHE A 156 1.41 -10.42 -2.94
N VAL A 157 1.59 -11.71 -3.29
CA VAL A 157 0.76 -12.40 -4.28
C VAL A 157 -0.69 -12.50 -3.78
N ARG A 158 -0.91 -12.89 -2.53
CA ARG A 158 -2.28 -12.98 -1.95
C ARG A 158 -2.96 -11.63 -1.98
N PHE A 159 -2.26 -10.58 -1.57
CA PHE A 159 -2.72 -9.20 -1.64
C PHE A 159 -3.10 -8.81 -3.08
N ALA A 160 -2.22 -9.04 -4.06
CA ALA A 160 -2.52 -8.72 -5.46
C ALA A 160 -3.72 -9.52 -6.00
N ILE A 161 -3.83 -10.82 -5.68
CA ILE A 161 -4.98 -11.66 -6.07
C ILE A 161 -6.29 -11.10 -5.52
N GLN A 162 -6.32 -10.66 -4.25
CA GLN A 162 -7.50 -10.05 -3.63
C GLN A 162 -8.05 -8.87 -4.45
N TYR A 163 -7.16 -8.05 -5.03
CA TYR A 163 -7.54 -6.85 -5.79
C TYR A 163 -7.67 -7.07 -7.31
N SER A 164 -7.25 -8.23 -7.84
CA SER A 164 -7.32 -8.57 -9.26
C SER A 164 -8.75 -8.63 -9.83
N SER A 165 -9.75 -8.82 -8.98
CA SER A 165 -11.17 -8.91 -9.37
C SER A 165 -11.99 -7.69 -8.90
N ASN A 166 -11.32 -6.57 -8.61
CA ASN A 166 -11.99 -5.34 -8.18
C ASN A 166 -12.81 -4.71 -9.32
N ILE A 167 -13.93 -4.05 -8.99
CA ILE A 167 -14.77 -3.36 -9.99
C ILE A 167 -14.06 -2.21 -10.69
N HIS A 168 -13.06 -1.60 -10.05
CA HIS A 168 -12.30 -0.50 -10.62
C HIS A 168 -11.12 -1.03 -11.43
N VAL A 169 -11.20 -0.85 -12.76
CA VAL A 169 -10.16 -1.27 -13.71
C VAL A 169 -8.76 -0.81 -13.34
N ARG A 170 -8.61 0.42 -12.82
CA ARG A 170 -7.31 0.93 -12.39
C ARG A 170 -6.69 0.07 -11.27
N VAL A 171 -7.51 -0.41 -10.33
CA VAL A 171 -7.09 -1.27 -9.22
C VAL A 171 -6.67 -2.64 -9.76
N GLN A 172 -7.48 -3.22 -10.65
CA GLN A 172 -7.16 -4.49 -11.31
C GLN A 172 -5.85 -4.40 -12.07
N LEU A 173 -5.64 -3.33 -12.83
CA LEU A 173 -4.40 -3.13 -13.59
C LEU A 173 -3.16 -3.07 -12.67
N CYS A 174 -3.27 -2.38 -11.52
CA CYS A 174 -2.16 -2.33 -10.56
C CYS A 174 -1.91 -3.71 -9.93
N ALA A 175 -2.97 -4.46 -9.63
CA ALA A 175 -2.87 -5.83 -9.16
C ALA A 175 -2.19 -6.75 -10.18
N PHE A 176 -2.61 -6.73 -11.45
CA PHE A 176 -2.00 -7.54 -12.50
C PHE A 176 -0.53 -7.19 -12.74
N LYS A 177 -0.16 -5.90 -12.69
CA LYS A 177 1.24 -5.49 -12.75
C LYS A 177 2.07 -6.09 -11.61
N LEU A 178 1.58 -6.02 -10.39
CA LEU A 178 2.25 -6.62 -9.23
C LEU A 178 2.36 -8.15 -9.38
N LEU A 179 1.29 -8.82 -9.84
CA LEU A 179 1.34 -10.25 -10.16
C LEU A 179 2.41 -10.56 -11.20
N GLY A 180 2.57 -9.73 -12.22
CA GLY A 180 3.62 -9.94 -13.23
C GLY A 180 5.03 -9.73 -12.73
N THR A 181 5.23 -8.77 -11.82
CA THR A 181 6.51 -8.61 -11.11
C THR A 181 6.83 -9.84 -10.27
N LEU A 182 5.84 -10.42 -9.59
CA LEU A 182 6.03 -11.55 -8.67
C LEU A 182 6.03 -12.92 -9.37
N ALA A 183 5.36 -13.08 -10.51
CA ALA A 183 5.22 -14.36 -11.22
C ALA A 183 6.56 -14.99 -11.59
N ARG A 184 7.59 -14.17 -11.78
CA ARG A 184 8.95 -14.59 -12.13
C ARG A 184 9.76 -15.06 -10.92
N ALA A 185 9.22 -14.95 -9.71
CA ALA A 185 9.91 -15.37 -8.51
C ALA A 185 9.94 -16.90 -8.39
N THR A 186 11.14 -17.44 -8.17
CA THR A 186 11.38 -18.89 -8.11
C THR A 186 10.79 -19.53 -6.87
N ASP A 187 10.72 -18.79 -5.77
CA ASP A 187 10.39 -19.20 -4.40
C ASP A 187 8.88 -19.11 -4.04
N LEU A 188 7.99 -18.83 -5.01
CA LEU A 188 6.54 -18.84 -4.76
C LEU A 188 5.98 -20.24 -4.53
N GLU A 189 5.01 -20.34 -3.62
CA GLU A 189 4.19 -21.55 -3.43
C GLU A 189 3.55 -22.00 -4.76
N LEU A 190 3.58 -23.31 -5.06
CA LEU A 190 3.04 -23.85 -6.31
C LEU A 190 1.54 -23.53 -6.50
N SER A 191 0.76 -23.60 -5.42
CA SER A 191 -0.66 -23.23 -5.40
C SER A 191 -0.89 -21.77 -5.80
N LEU A 192 -0.01 -20.87 -5.35
CA LEU A 192 -0.06 -19.46 -5.71
C LEU A 192 0.36 -19.25 -7.16
N LYS A 193 1.39 -19.93 -7.67
CA LYS A 193 1.75 -19.89 -9.10
C LYS A 193 0.56 -20.28 -9.98
N SER A 194 -0.13 -21.38 -9.66
CA SER A 194 -1.35 -21.78 -10.38
C SER A 194 -2.46 -20.73 -10.27
N SER A 195 -2.62 -20.11 -9.10
CA SER A 195 -3.63 -19.06 -8.89
C SER A 195 -3.33 -17.80 -9.71
N ILE A 196 -2.05 -17.40 -9.82
CA ILE A 196 -1.60 -16.31 -10.69
C ILE A 196 -1.96 -16.62 -12.14
N VAL A 197 -1.57 -17.80 -12.65
CA VAL A 197 -1.86 -18.21 -14.03
C VAL A 197 -3.36 -18.19 -14.31
N ASN A 198 -4.17 -18.76 -13.41
CA ASN A 198 -5.62 -18.77 -13.57
C ASN A 198 -6.21 -17.35 -13.64
N LYS A 199 -5.75 -16.43 -12.78
CA LYS A 199 -6.18 -15.02 -12.82
C LYS A 199 -5.76 -14.31 -14.10
N LEU A 200 -4.55 -14.58 -14.59
CA LEU A 200 -4.06 -13.98 -15.84
C LEU A 200 -4.83 -14.49 -17.05
N LEU A 201 -5.11 -15.80 -17.12
CA LEU A 201 -5.91 -16.40 -18.19
C LEU A 201 -7.33 -15.83 -18.24
N GLN A 202 -7.98 -15.67 -17.08
CA GLN A 202 -9.30 -15.02 -16.98
C GLN A 202 -9.29 -13.58 -17.50
N ALA A 203 -8.16 -12.90 -17.41
CA ALA A 203 -8.02 -11.50 -17.81
C ALA A 203 -7.65 -11.30 -19.28
N ILE A 204 -7.35 -12.37 -20.04
CA ILE A 204 -7.10 -12.28 -21.49
C ILE A 204 -8.35 -11.79 -22.23
N ASP A 205 -9.54 -12.18 -21.76
CA ASP A 205 -10.83 -11.80 -22.36
C ASP A 205 -11.47 -10.57 -21.67
N HIS A 206 -10.71 -9.84 -20.84
CA HIS A 206 -11.23 -8.69 -20.11
C HIS A 206 -11.66 -7.55 -21.06
N ASP A 207 -12.73 -6.82 -20.74
CA ASP A 207 -13.22 -5.70 -21.58
C ASP A 207 -12.20 -4.56 -21.80
N ASP A 208 -11.33 -4.27 -20.82
CA ASP A 208 -10.33 -3.21 -20.92
C ASP A 208 -9.04 -3.74 -21.56
N ALA A 209 -8.66 -3.12 -22.69
CA ALA A 209 -7.48 -3.52 -23.46
C ALA A 209 -6.18 -3.47 -22.67
N ARG A 210 -6.06 -2.60 -21.66
CA ARG A 210 -4.85 -2.48 -20.84
C ARG A 210 -4.73 -3.65 -19.89
N VAL A 211 -5.85 -4.14 -19.34
CA VAL A 211 -5.86 -5.34 -18.50
C VAL A 211 -5.50 -6.56 -19.34
N ARG A 212 -6.09 -6.70 -20.54
CA ARG A 212 -5.71 -7.78 -21.48
C ARG A 212 -4.21 -7.75 -21.80
N ALA A 213 -3.69 -6.58 -22.18
CA ALA A 213 -2.30 -6.41 -22.55
C ALA A 213 -1.35 -6.73 -21.39
N GLU A 214 -1.66 -6.29 -20.18
CA GLU A 214 -0.85 -6.57 -18.99
C GLU A 214 -0.84 -8.06 -18.64
N SER A 215 -1.99 -8.71 -18.74
CA SER A 215 -2.09 -10.14 -18.46
C SER A 215 -1.33 -10.99 -19.49
N LEU A 216 -1.45 -10.65 -20.78
CA LEU A 216 -0.68 -11.30 -21.84
C LEU A 216 0.83 -11.09 -21.66
N ARG A 217 1.27 -9.85 -21.36
CA ARG A 217 2.68 -9.53 -21.08
C ARG A 217 3.26 -10.34 -19.93
N THR A 218 2.43 -10.70 -18.97
CA THR A 218 2.87 -11.47 -17.79
C THR A 218 3.01 -12.95 -18.10
N ILE A 219 2.13 -13.50 -18.96
CA ILE A 219 2.14 -14.93 -19.32
C ILE A 219 3.34 -15.27 -20.22
N VAL A 220 3.71 -14.37 -21.14
CA VAL A 220 4.84 -14.52 -22.07
C VAL A 220 6.18 -14.30 -21.36
#